data_AF-K2EWI6-F1
#
_entry.id   AF-K2EWI6-F1
#
_cell.length_a   1.000
_cell.length_b   1.000
_cell.length_c   1.000
_cell.angle_alpha   90.00
_cell.angle_beta   90.00
_cell.angle_gamma   90.00
#
_symmetry.space_group_name_H-M   'P 1'
#
loop_
_entity.id
_entity.type
_entity.pdbx_description
1 polymer ?
#
loop_
_entity_poly.entity_id
_entity_poly.type
_entity_poly.pdbx_seq_one_letter_code
_entity_poly.pdbx_strand_id
1 'polypeptide(L)'
;MYKIGTAMPPFWFTPNEALFIIHGITKQIIDGKEKYIYSIGRAKLTRKNNRFQVMVAPDPILTPDDFLDKDGSPLVEELHPESRRVVYSCGGVINKNKQDSLSLYVNV
;
A
#
# COMPACT_ATOMS: atom_id res chain seq x y z
N MET A 1 -13.74 5.36 4.30
CA MET A 1 -13.74 3.92 3.93
C MET A 1 -12.76 3.73 2.77
N TYR A 2 -11.79 2.81 2.91
CA TYR A 2 -10.81 2.51 1.86
C TYR A 2 -11.48 1.91 0.63
N LYS A 3 -11.20 2.46 -0.55
CA LYS A 3 -11.50 1.79 -1.83
C LYS A 3 -10.22 1.12 -2.31
N ILE A 4 -10.28 -0.18 -2.60
CA ILE A 4 -9.15 -0.91 -3.21
C ILE A 4 -9.04 -0.44 -4.66
N GLY A 5 -7.91 0.15 -5.03
CA GLY A 5 -7.63 0.52 -6.41
C GLY A 5 -7.08 -0.68 -7.18
N THR A 6 -5.93 -1.18 -6.73
CA THR A 6 -5.18 -2.29 -7.33
C THR A 6 -4.45 -3.06 -6.24
N ALA A 7 -3.93 -4.24 -6.55
CA ALA A 7 -3.12 -5.03 -5.62
C ALA A 7 -1.95 -5.68 -6.34
N MET A 8 -0.86 -5.91 -5.63
CA MET A 8 0.23 -6.76 -6.12
C MET A 8 -0.20 -8.23 -6.12
N PRO A 9 0.47 -9.13 -6.88
CA PRO A 9 0.28 -10.56 -6.71
C PRO A 9 0.46 -11.01 -5.24
N PRO A 10 -0.37 -11.93 -4.75
CA PRO A 10 -0.27 -12.41 -3.38
C PRO A 10 1.00 -13.24 -3.17
N PHE A 11 1.66 -13.03 -2.03
CA PHE A 11 2.78 -13.83 -1.57
C PHE A 11 2.26 -15.01 -0.74
N TRP A 12 2.16 -16.18 -1.38
CA TRP A 12 1.74 -17.40 -0.71
C TRP A 12 2.83 -17.90 0.24
N PHE A 13 2.52 -17.97 1.53
CA PHE A 13 3.39 -18.56 2.54
C PHE A 13 2.96 -19.99 2.91
N THR A 14 1.71 -20.35 2.63
CA THR A 14 1.22 -21.74 2.63
C THR A 14 0.32 -21.97 1.41
N PRO A 15 -0.15 -23.20 1.12
CA PRO A 15 -1.15 -23.43 0.07
C PRO A 15 -2.51 -22.75 0.31
N ASN A 16 -2.77 -22.28 1.54
CA ASN A 16 -4.07 -21.76 1.97
C ASN A 16 -4.03 -20.31 2.43
N GLU A 17 -2.86 -19.73 2.64
CA GLU A 17 -2.72 -18.39 3.17
C GLU A 17 -1.65 -17.59 2.42
N ALA A 18 -1.98 -16.33 2.11
CA ALA A 18 -1.10 -15.42 1.41
C ALA A 18 -1.17 -14.01 1.98
N LEU A 19 -0.05 -13.30 1.89
CA LEU A 19 0.06 -11.88 2.19
C LEU A 19 -0.28 -11.13 0.90
N PHE A 20 -1.21 -10.19 0.99
CA PHE A 20 -1.68 -9.46 -0.15
C PHE A 20 -1.43 -7.96 0.06
N ILE A 21 -0.52 -7.39 -0.72
CA ILE A 21 -0.21 -5.97 -0.66
C ILE A 21 -1.19 -5.24 -1.57
N ILE A 22 -1.89 -4.26 -1.00
CA ILE A 22 -2.99 -3.56 -1.67
C ILE A 22 -2.72 -2.06 -1.74
N HIS A 23 -3.26 -1.41 -2.76
CA HIS A 23 -3.29 0.04 -2.87
C HIS A 23 -4.66 0.55 -2.43
N GLY A 24 -4.67 1.27 -1.31
CA GLY A 24 -5.84 1.91 -0.76
C GLY A 24 -5.94 3.35 -1.26
N ILE A 25 -7.15 3.78 -1.62
CA ILE A 25 -7.42 5.16 -2.03
C ILE A 25 -8.39 5.78 -1.03
N THR A 26 -8.02 6.94 -0.51
CA THR A 26 -8.89 7.79 0.32
C THR A 26 -8.96 9.20 -0.26
N LYS A 27 -9.99 9.96 0.12
CA LYS A 27 -10.12 11.39 -0.18
C LYS A 27 -9.90 12.17 1.09
N GLN A 28 -9.09 13.21 1.03
CA GLN A 28 -8.82 14.09 2.17
C GLN A 28 -8.85 15.54 1.73
N ILE A 29 -9.27 16.44 2.63
CA ILE A 29 -9.17 17.88 2.39
C ILE A 29 -7.80 18.34 2.91
N ILE A 30 -6.96 18.85 2.02
CA ILE A 30 -5.64 19.40 2.33
C ILE A 30 -5.61 20.81 1.76
N ASP A 31 -5.33 21.81 2.61
CA ASP A 31 -5.33 23.23 2.25
C ASP A 31 -6.62 23.68 1.54
N GLY A 32 -7.76 23.18 2.01
CA GLY A 32 -9.08 23.51 1.46
C GLY A 32 -9.41 22.85 0.12
N LYS A 33 -8.53 22.00 -0.43
CA LYS A 33 -8.78 21.24 -1.66
C LYS A 33 -8.93 19.75 -1.38
N GLU A 34 -9.87 19.10 -2.08
CA GLU A 34 -9.97 17.63 -2.06
C GLU A 34 -8.79 17.02 -2.83
N LYS A 35 -8.01 16.18 -2.16
CA LYS A 35 -6.93 15.39 -2.75
C LYS A 35 -7.19 13.90 -2.57
N TYR A 36 -6.79 13.12 -3.57
CA TYR A 36 -6.75 11.66 -3.47
C TYR A 36 -5.44 11.22 -2.83
N ILE A 37 -5.53 10.40 -1.80
CA ILE A 37 -4.38 9.87 -1.08
C ILE A 37 -4.29 8.38 -1.36
N TYR A 38 -3.24 7.99 -2.06
CA TYR A 38 -2.94 6.58 -2.35
C TYR A 38 -1.92 6.10 -1.34
N SER A 39 -2.27 5.02 -0.65
CA SER A 39 -1.46 4.40 0.40
C SER A 39 -1.28 2.93 0.11
N ILE A 40 -0.20 2.35 0.61
CA ILE A 40 0.01 0.91 0.56
C ILE A 40 -0.55 0.32 1.86
N GLY A 41 -1.43 -0.65 1.74
CA GLY A 41 -1.96 -1.45 2.83
C GLY A 41 -1.61 -2.92 2.68
N ARG A 42 -2.11 -3.72 3.61
CA ARG A 42 -1.98 -5.18 3.57
C ARG A 42 -3.32 -5.85 3.82
N ALA A 43 -3.47 -7.03 3.26
CA ALA A 43 -4.58 -7.93 3.51
C ALA A 43 -4.08 -9.36 3.66
N LYS A 44 -4.83 -10.16 4.41
CA LYS A 44 -4.66 -11.61 4.45
C LYS A 44 -5.62 -12.23 3.44
N LEU A 45 -5.09 -13.00 2.50
CA LEU A 45 -5.86 -13.84 1.58
C LEU A 45 -5.87 -15.26 2.12
N THR A 46 -7.06 -15.83 2.34
CA THR A 46 -7.22 -17.22 2.74
C THR A 46 -8.02 -17.99 1.71
N ARG A 47 -7.57 -19.21 1.37
CA ARG A 47 -8.25 -20.14 0.47
C ARG A 47 -8.77 -21.34 1.24
N LYS A 48 -10.07 -21.61 1.11
CA LYS A 48 -10.72 -22.84 1.59
C LYS A 48 -11.51 -23.46 0.44
N ASN A 49 -11.06 -24.63 -0.03
CA ASN A 49 -11.57 -25.25 -1.26
C ASN A 49 -11.44 -24.29 -2.47
N ASN A 50 -12.56 -23.96 -3.11
CA ASN A 50 -12.64 -22.99 -4.22
C ASN A 50 -13.17 -21.62 -3.77
N ARG A 51 -13.11 -21.30 -2.48
CA ARG A 51 -13.51 -20.00 -1.94
C ARG A 51 -12.28 -19.23 -1.45
N PHE A 52 -12.24 -17.95 -1.79
CA PHE A 52 -11.23 -17.01 -1.35
C PHE A 52 -11.87 -15.98 -0.42
N GLN A 53 -11.22 -15.69 0.70
CA GLN A 53 -11.61 -14.64 1.63
C GLN A 53 -10.43 -13.68 1.78
N VAL A 54 -10.74 -12.38 1.70
CA VAL A 54 -9.77 -11.30 1.89
C VAL A 54 -10.13 -10.54 3.15
N MET A 55 -9.18 -10.43 4.07
CA MET A 55 -9.30 -9.61 5.27
C MET A 55 -8.29 -8.46 5.18
N VAL A 56 -8.79 -7.26 4.94
CA VAL A 56 -7.97 -6.04 4.81
C VAL A 56 -7.64 -5.50 6.18
N ALA A 57 -6.36 -5.21 6.44
CA ALA A 57 -5.95 -4.49 7.64
C ALA A 57 -6.50 -3.04 7.58
N PRO A 58 -7.00 -2.49 8.69
CA PRO A 58 -7.59 -1.16 8.69
C PRO A 58 -6.58 -0.06 8.40
N ASP A 59 -5.33 -0.25 8.83
CA ASP A 59 -4.27 0.76 8.76
C ASP A 59 -3.35 0.53 7.55
N PRO A 60 -2.88 1.61 6.90
CA PRO A 60 -1.88 1.51 5.86
C PRO A 60 -0.53 1.12 6.46
N ILE A 61 0.30 0.45 5.67
CA ILE A 61 1.70 0.19 6.01
C ILE A 61 2.63 1.30 5.55
N LEU A 62 2.28 2.00 4.47
CA LEU A 62 2.99 3.18 3.95
C LEU A 62 1.98 4.19 3.41
N THR A 63 2.29 5.45 3.64
CA THR A 63 1.56 6.63 3.20
C THR A 63 2.52 7.59 2.48
N PRO A 64 2.01 8.56 1.70
CA PRO A 64 2.86 9.59 1.12
C PRO A 64 3.63 10.42 2.16
N ASP A 65 3.15 10.48 3.41
CA ASP A 65 3.79 11.23 4.49
C ASP A 65 5.07 10.57 5.01
N ASP A 66 5.23 9.26 4.79
CA ASP A 66 6.47 8.54 5.08
C ASP A 66 7.63 8.95 4.15
N PHE A 67 7.34 9.77 3.13
CA PHE A 67 8.29 10.26 2.13
C PHE A 67 8.39 11.79 2.14
N LEU A 68 8.25 12.41 3.32
CA LEU A 68 8.52 13.82 3.55
C LEU A 68 9.91 14.03 4.17
N ASP A 69 10.51 15.19 3.92
CA ASP A 69 11.69 15.64 4.64
C ASP A 69 11.36 16.20 6.03
N LYS A 70 12.39 16.65 6.75
CA LYS A 70 12.26 17.22 8.10
C LYS A 70 11.39 18.49 8.17
N ASP A 71 11.22 19.18 7.05
CA ASP A 71 10.46 20.42 6.93
C ASP A 71 9.03 20.16 6.41
N GLY A 72 8.69 18.89 6.16
CA GLY A 72 7.38 18.44 5.68
C GLY A 72 7.21 18.51 4.17
N SER A 73 8.29 18.74 3.40
CA SER A 73 8.25 18.78 1.94
C SER A 73 8.45 17.38 1.34
N PRO A 74 7.79 17.03 0.22
CA PRO A 74 8.02 15.75 -0.45
C PRO A 74 9.49 15.53 -0.81
N LEU A 75 10.01 14.32 -0.56
CA LEU A 75 11.38 13.94 -0.90
C LEU A 75 11.65 13.92 -2.41
N VAL A 76 10.60 13.82 -3.23
CA VAL A 76 10.64 13.85 -4.70
C VAL A 76 9.47 14.69 -5.23
N GLU A 77 9.56 15.11 -6.50
CA GLU A 77 8.48 15.86 -7.16
C GLU A 77 7.23 14.98 -7.36
N GLU A 78 6.12 15.39 -6.74
CA GLU A 78 4.83 14.70 -6.90
C GLU A 78 4.17 15.02 -8.25
N LEU A 79 3.64 14.00 -8.93
CA LEU A 79 2.87 14.19 -10.16
C LEU A 79 1.41 14.58 -9.87
N HIS A 80 1.04 15.80 -10.29
CA HIS A 80 -0.26 16.44 -10.04
C HIS A 80 -0.54 16.72 -8.55
N PRO A 81 0.31 17.52 -7.87
CA PRO A 81 0.27 17.74 -6.42
C PRO A 81 -1.02 18.44 -5.95
N GLU A 82 -1.72 19.11 -6.87
CA GLU A 82 -3.01 19.77 -6.61
C GLU A 82 -4.17 18.79 -6.45
N SER A 83 -4.05 17.56 -6.96
CA SER A 83 -5.16 16.60 -7.01
C SER A 83 -4.89 15.29 -6.27
N ARG A 84 -3.63 14.89 -6.11
CA ARG A 84 -3.27 13.61 -5.50
C ARG A 84 -1.91 13.62 -4.82
N ARG A 85 -1.77 12.72 -3.85
CA ARG A 85 -0.50 12.30 -3.25
C ARG A 85 -0.43 10.79 -3.30
N VAL A 86 0.69 10.24 -3.78
CA VAL A 86 0.75 8.85 -4.21
C VAL A 86 1.95 8.14 -3.63
N VAL A 87 1.71 6.99 -2.99
CA VAL A 87 2.71 5.93 -2.89
C VAL A 87 2.13 4.67 -3.50
N TYR A 88 2.88 4.03 -4.39
CA TYR A 88 2.41 2.88 -5.15
C TYR A 88 3.48 1.78 -5.17
N SER A 89 3.09 0.55 -4.87
CA SER A 89 4.01 -0.58 -4.89
C SER A 89 4.23 -1.10 -6.32
N CYS A 90 5.50 -1.18 -6.70
CA CYS A 90 5.97 -1.73 -7.97
C CYS A 90 6.37 -3.20 -7.86
N GLY A 91 6.58 -3.70 -6.64
CA GLY A 91 7.19 -5.01 -6.44
C GLY A 91 7.59 -5.22 -4.99
N GLY A 92 7.99 -6.46 -4.69
CA GLY A 92 8.49 -6.79 -3.37
C GLY A 92 9.27 -8.09 -3.39
N VAL A 93 10.25 -8.20 -2.50
CA VAL A 93 11.13 -9.36 -2.36
C VAL A 93 11.10 -9.82 -0.91
N ILE A 94 10.76 -11.09 -0.69
CA ILE A 94 10.88 -11.73 0.61
C ILE A 94 12.35 -12.00 0.88
N ASN A 95 12.89 -11.44 1.96
CA ASN A 95 14.30 -11.65 2.29
C ASN A 95 14.46 -12.98 3.02
N LYS A 96 15.06 -13.96 2.35
CA LYS A 96 15.26 -15.31 2.94
C LYS A 96 16.26 -15.33 4.10
N ASN A 97 17.15 -14.33 4.17
CA ASN A 97 18.24 -14.27 5.15
C ASN A 97 17.90 -13.38 6.38
N LYS A 98 16.73 -12.73 6.38
CA LYS A 98 16.20 -11.98 7.53
C LYS A 98 14.81 -12.52 7.81
N GLN A 99 14.67 -13.17 8.96
CA GLN A 99 13.41 -13.76 9.38
C GLN A 99 12.27 -12.73 9.29
N ASP A 100 11.17 -13.14 8.66
CA ASP A 100 9.91 -12.40 8.55
C ASP A 100 10.01 -10.99 7.96
N SER A 101 10.87 -10.79 6.95
CA SER A 101 11.01 -9.48 6.30
C SER A 101 10.69 -9.47 4.81
N LEU A 102 9.98 -8.41 4.40
CA LEU A 102 9.60 -8.10 3.03
C LEU A 102 10.17 -6.73 2.67
N SER A 103 10.98 -6.66 1.63
CA SER A 103 11.37 -5.40 1.01
C SER A 103 10.33 -5.02 -0.03
N LEU A 104 9.74 -3.82 0.08
CA LEU A 104 8.82 -3.28 -0.91
C LEU A 104 9.53 -2.22 -1.74
N TYR A 105 9.32 -2.27 -3.06
CA TYR A 105 9.78 -1.25 -4.00
C TYR A 105 8.59 -0.39 -4.36
N VAL A 106 8.71 0.91 -4.13
CA VAL A 106 7.60 1.84 -4.29
C VAL A 106 7.97 2.96 -5.26
N ASN A 107 6.96 3.47 -5.93
CA ASN A 107 7.00 4.73 -6.66
C ASN A 107 6.24 5.78 -5.85
N VAL A 108 6.85 6.95 -5.74
CA VAL A 108 6.37 8.10 -4.97
C VAL A 108 6.39 9.34 -5.85
#